data_AF-A0A7V6N9J7-F1
#
_entry.id   AF-A0A7V6N9J7-F1
#
_cell.length_a   1.000
_cell.length_b   1.000
_cell.length_c   1.000
_cell.angle_alpha   90.00
_cell.angle_beta   90.00
_cell.angle_gamma   90.00
#
_symmetry.space_group_name_H-M   'P 1'
#
loop_
_entity.id
_entity.type
_entity.pdbx_description
1 polymer ?
#
loop_
_entity_poly.entity_id
_entity_poly.type
_entity_poly.pdbx_seq_one_letter_code
_entity_poly.pdbx_strand_id
1 'polypeptide(L)'
;MKKFFKSLLWIGGAAVAAHFGIKAYKRVSGTAKLSQSLPEFLSNVYGELPLLNVNASLGQLNISARFSEEIIEKHDDIENTIREYVADFYPELAKFAINVDILALDEEDEEPEMDEEEDEE
;
A
#
# COMPACT_ATOMS: atom_id res chain seq x y z
N MET A 1 -34.99 -10.27 -32.77
CA MET A 1 -33.94 -9.25 -32.58
C MET A 1 -33.82 -8.72 -31.14
N LYS A 2 -34.89 -8.29 -30.44
CA LYS A 2 -34.79 -7.73 -29.07
C LYS A 2 -34.12 -8.65 -28.02
N LYS A 3 -34.27 -9.98 -28.11
CA LYS A 3 -33.68 -10.92 -27.13
C LYS A 3 -32.15 -11.06 -27.28
N PHE A 4 -31.66 -11.15 -28.52
CA PHE A 4 -30.21 -11.24 -28.79
C PHE A 4 -29.45 -9.98 -28.36
N PHE A 5 -29.97 -8.78 -28.65
CA PHE A 5 -29.34 -7.54 -28.20
C PHE A 5 -29.34 -7.39 -26.67
N LYS A 6 -30.42 -7.81 -25.99
CA LYS A 6 -30.47 -7.82 -24.52
C LYS A 6 -29.47 -8.78 -23.90
N SER A 7 -29.34 -9.99 -24.46
CA SER A 7 -28.33 -10.96 -24.02
C SER A 7 -26.91 -10.47 -24.29
N LEU A 8 -26.66 -9.85 -25.44
CA LEU A 8 -25.35 -9.28 -25.77
C LEU A 8 -24.99 -8.10 -24.86
N LEU A 9 -25.96 -7.24 -24.52
CA LEU A 9 -25.79 -6.17 -23.54
C LEU A 9 -25.52 -6.71 -22.13
N TRP A 10 -26.20 -7.79 -21.72
CA TRP A 10 -25.95 -8.44 -20.42
C TRP A 10 -24.56 -9.07 -20.36
N ILE A 11 -24.16 -9.83 -21.38
CA ILE A 11 -22.84 -10.48 -21.43
C ILE A 11 -21.73 -9.43 -21.57
N GLY A 12 -21.91 -8.45 -22.44
CA GLY A 12 -20.98 -7.33 -22.59
C GLY A 12 -20.86 -6.50 -21.31
N GLY A 13 -21.99 -6.20 -20.66
CA GLY A 13 -22.01 -5.51 -19.37
C GLY A 13 -21.31 -6.29 -18.26
N ALA A 14 -21.54 -7.60 -18.17
CA ALA A 14 -20.88 -8.48 -17.21
C ALA A 14 -19.36 -8.55 -17.43
N ALA A 15 -18.91 -8.65 -18.68
CA ALA A 15 -17.48 -8.65 -19.01
C ALA A 15 -16.79 -7.33 -18.61
N VAL A 16 -17.45 -6.19 -18.86
CA VAL A 16 -16.95 -4.87 -18.44
C VAL A 16 -16.88 -4.80 -16.92
N ALA A 17 -17.94 -5.20 -16.21
CA ALA A 17 -17.96 -5.19 -14.74
C ALA A 17 -16.86 -6.08 -14.14
N ALA A 18 -16.64 -7.28 -14.70
CA ALA A 18 -15.56 -8.17 -14.26
C ALA A 18 -14.18 -7.55 -14.47
N HIS A 19 -13.95 -6.89 -15.61
CA HIS A 19 -12.67 -6.23 -15.89
C HIS A 19 -12.36 -5.12 -14.89
N PHE A 20 -13.33 -4.25 -14.61
CA PHE A 20 -13.17 -3.19 -13.61
C PHE A 20 -13.08 -3.73 -12.18
N GLY A 21 -13.84 -4.78 -11.86
CA GLY A 21 -13.80 -5.45 -10.55
C GLY A 21 -12.44 -6.06 -10.23
N ILE A 22 -11.83 -6.78 -11.18
CA ILE A 22 -10.48 -7.35 -11.02
C ILE A 22 -9.44 -6.25 -10.79
N LYS A 23 -9.54 -5.14 -11.54
CA LYS A 23 -8.60 -4.01 -11.42
C LYS A 23 -8.72 -3.30 -10.07
N ALA A 24 -9.94 -3.12 -9.57
CA ALA A 24 -10.19 -2.56 -8.24
C ALA A 24 -9.67 -3.50 -7.14
N TYR A 25 -9.93 -4.80 -7.24
CA TYR A 25 -9.45 -5.80 -6.29
C TYR A 25 -7.92 -5.83 -6.20
N LYS A 26 -7.22 -5.84 -7.34
CA LYS A 26 -5.75 -5.83 -7.36
C LYS A 26 -5.16 -4.59 -6.70
N ARG A 27 -5.83 -3.43 -6.82
CA ARG A 27 -5.41 -2.18 -6.16
C ARG A 27 -5.58 -2.27 -4.65
N VAL A 28 -6.77 -2.63 -4.17
CA VAL A 28 -7.06 -2.71 -2.72
C VAL A 28 -6.18 -3.75 -2.04
N SER A 29 -6.12 -4.96 -2.61
CA SER A 29 -5.27 -6.03 -2.07
C SER A 29 -3.78 -5.71 -2.20
N GLY A 30 -3.37 -4.97 -3.23
CA GLY A 30 -2.01 -4.48 -3.40
C GLY A 30 -1.62 -3.51 -2.29
N THR A 31 -2.47 -2.52 -1.99
CA THR A 31 -2.21 -1.53 -0.92
C THR A 31 -2.08 -2.21 0.44
N ALA A 32 -2.97 -3.16 0.76
CA ALA A 32 -2.91 -3.91 2.01
C ALA A 32 -1.64 -4.78 2.14
N LYS A 33 -1.19 -5.39 1.05
CA LYS A 33 0.06 -6.15 1.04
C LYS A 33 1.29 -5.24 1.10
N LEU A 34 1.23 -4.07 0.48
CA LEU A 34 2.30 -3.08 0.55
C LEU A 34 2.47 -2.58 1.99
N SER A 35 1.38 -2.26 2.70
CA SER A 35 1.46 -1.79 4.09
C SER A 35 2.07 -2.82 5.05
N GLN A 36 1.96 -4.12 4.75
CA GLN A 36 2.56 -5.19 5.54
C GLN A 36 4.02 -5.46 5.16
N SER A 37 4.31 -5.56 3.86
CA SER A 37 5.64 -5.98 3.40
C SER A 37 6.68 -4.86 3.30
N LEU A 38 6.24 -3.61 3.06
CA LEU A 38 7.16 -2.47 2.97
C LEU A 38 7.91 -2.20 4.28
N PRO A 39 7.30 -2.17 5.48
CA PRO A 39 8.05 -1.98 6.71
C PRO A 39 9.04 -3.12 6.97
N GLU A 40 8.67 -4.38 6.68
CA GLU A 40 9.59 -5.52 6.78
C GLU A 40 10.80 -5.38 5.84
N PHE A 41 10.56 -5.00 4.59
CA PHE A 41 11.63 -4.75 3.63
C PHE A 41 12.57 -3.64 4.09
N LEU A 42 12.01 -2.50 4.52
CA LEU A 42 12.79 -1.37 5.02
C LEU A 42 13.59 -1.74 6.27
N SER A 43 13.04 -2.56 7.17
CA SER A 43 13.76 -3.09 8.33
C SER A 43 14.96 -3.94 7.93
N ASN A 44 14.83 -4.76 6.90
CA ASN A 44 15.95 -5.56 6.40
C ASN A 44 17.05 -4.70 5.73
N VAL A 45 16.68 -3.56 5.13
CA VAL A 45 17.62 -2.67 4.45
C VAL A 45 18.35 -1.75 5.43
N TYR A 46 17.61 -1.12 6.34
CA TYR A 46 18.13 -0.07 7.23
C TYR A 46 18.38 -0.54 8.66
N GLY A 47 17.92 -1.74 9.03
CA GLY A 47 18.14 -2.34 10.36
C GLY A 47 17.14 -1.91 11.43
N GLU A 48 16.13 -1.11 11.08
CA GLU A 48 15.11 -0.57 11.98
C GLU A 48 13.72 -0.73 11.35
N LEU A 49 12.72 -1.14 12.14
CA LEU A 49 11.34 -1.24 11.67
C LEU A 49 10.68 0.15 11.67
N PRO A 50 10.34 0.74 10.51
CA PRO A 50 9.69 2.04 10.48
C PRO A 50 8.19 1.94 10.84
N LEU A 51 7.66 3.01 11.43
CA LEU A 51 6.21 3.22 11.48
C LEU A 51 5.73 3.70 10.12
N LEU A 52 4.86 2.93 9.50
CA LEU A 52 4.51 3.14 8.09
C LEU A 52 3.00 3.31 7.91
N ASN A 53 2.62 4.41 7.27
CA ASN A 53 1.24 4.67 6.86
C ASN A 53 1.14 4.64 5.33
N VAL A 54 0.34 3.73 4.80
CA VAL A 54 0.05 3.64 3.36
C VAL A 54 -1.42 3.96 3.12
N ASN A 55 -1.68 4.99 2.33
CA ASN A 55 -3.02 5.34 1.89
C ASN A 55 -3.09 5.49 0.38
N ALA A 56 -4.05 4.82 -0.24
CA ALA A 56 -4.31 4.91 -1.67
C ALA A 56 -5.68 5.55 -1.92
N SER A 57 -5.69 6.79 -2.40
CA SER A 57 -6.93 7.54 -2.64
C SER A 57 -6.84 8.34 -3.94
N LEU A 58 -7.94 8.39 -4.70
CA LEU A 58 -8.09 9.21 -5.91
C LEU A 58 -6.94 9.12 -6.93
N GLY A 59 -6.27 7.96 -7.03
CA GLY A 59 -5.15 7.76 -7.95
C GLY A 59 -3.80 8.30 -7.43
N GLN A 60 -3.73 8.60 -6.14
CA GLN A 60 -2.51 8.90 -5.41
C GLN A 60 -2.22 7.77 -4.43
N LEU A 61 -0.94 7.47 -4.26
CA LEU A 61 -0.42 6.59 -3.22
C LEU A 61 0.42 7.45 -2.30
N ASN A 62 -0.07 7.69 -1.09
CA ASN A 62 0.65 8.41 -0.06
C ASN A 62 1.29 7.38 0.87
N ILE A 63 2.60 7.47 1.02
CA ILE A 63 3.40 6.62 1.90
C ILE A 63 4.11 7.55 2.86
N SER A 64 3.79 7.45 4.14
CA SER A 64 4.55 8.13 5.19
C SER A 64 5.35 7.08 5.93
N ALA A 65 6.67 7.21 5.92
CA ALA A 65 7.57 6.34 6.65
C ALA A 65 8.24 7.16 7.76
N ARG A 66 8.10 6.71 9.00
CA ARG A 66 8.77 7.31 10.14
C ARG A 66 9.93 6.43 10.58
N PHE A 67 11.09 7.04 10.79
CA PHE A 67 12.33 6.40 11.23
C PHE A 67 12.99 7.22 12.34
N SER A 68 13.90 6.64 13.11
CA SER A 68 14.81 7.40 13.96
C SER A 68 15.60 8.46 13.18
N GLU A 69 15.94 9.58 13.83
CA GLU A 69 16.75 10.63 13.21
C GLU A 69 18.10 10.10 12.71
N GLU A 70 18.71 9.14 13.43
CA GLU A 70 19.98 8.52 13.04
C GLU A 70 19.90 7.84 11.66
N ILE A 71 18.78 7.15 11.36
CA ILE A 71 18.57 6.52 10.07
C ILE A 71 18.34 7.56 8.98
N ILE A 72 17.53 8.59 9.25
CA ILE A 72 17.21 9.65 8.29
C ILE A 72 18.46 10.44 7.90
N GLU A 73 19.32 10.76 8.85
CA GLU A 73 20.57 11.49 8.57
C GLU A 73 21.60 10.62 7.82
N LYS A 74 21.60 9.32 8.08
CA LYS A 74 22.57 8.38 7.50
C LYS A 74 22.18 7.90 6.10
N HIS A 75 20.90 7.88 5.78
CA HIS A 75 20.35 7.32 4.55
C HIS A 75 19.50 8.35 3.80
N ASP A 76 20.03 8.90 2.71
CA ASP A 76 19.34 9.85 1.83
C ASP A 76 18.56 9.17 0.69
N ASP A 77 18.65 7.84 0.59
CA ASP A 77 18.09 7.03 -0.48
C ASP A 77 16.73 6.38 -0.15
N ILE A 78 16.24 6.54 1.09
CA ILE A 78 14.99 5.93 1.59
C ILE A 78 13.82 6.18 0.63
N GLU A 79 13.67 7.41 0.14
CA GLU A 79 12.57 7.77 -0.76
C GLU A 79 12.64 6.96 -2.06
N ASN A 80 13.82 6.88 -2.66
CA ASN A 80 14.03 6.18 -3.91
C ASN A 80 13.83 4.68 -3.73
N THR A 81 14.35 4.11 -2.64
CA THR A 81 14.19 2.70 -2.28
C THR A 81 12.72 2.31 -2.12
N ILE A 82 11.90 3.15 -1.48
CA ILE A 82 10.45 2.94 -1.39
C ILE A 82 9.81 2.96 -2.79
N ARG A 83 10.16 3.93 -3.64
CA ARG A 83 9.61 4.05 -4.99
C ARG A 83 9.97 2.86 -5.87
N GLU A 84 11.22 2.40 -5.82
CA GLU A 84 11.70 1.22 -6.56
C GLU A 84 10.97 -0.04 -6.10
N TYR A 85 10.85 -0.25 -4.80
CA TYR A 85 10.12 -1.40 -4.25
C TYR A 85 8.65 -1.42 -4.72
N VAL A 86 7.97 -0.28 -4.68
CA VAL A 86 6.59 -0.17 -5.18
C VAL A 86 6.52 -0.45 -6.69
N ALA A 87 7.48 0.04 -7.47
CA ALA A 87 7.53 -0.19 -8.90
C ALA A 87 7.72 -1.67 -9.26
N ASP A 88 8.62 -2.35 -8.56
CA ASP A 88 9.01 -3.73 -8.84
C ASP A 88 7.97 -4.75 -8.37
N PHE A 89 7.45 -4.59 -7.15
CA PHE A 89 6.56 -5.57 -6.52
C PHE A 89 5.08 -5.21 -6.65
N TYR A 90 4.75 -3.93 -6.86
CA TYR A 90 3.38 -3.42 -6.92
C TYR A 90 3.12 -2.54 -8.15
N PRO A 91 3.35 -3.04 -9.38
CA PRO A 91 3.26 -2.24 -10.61
C PRO A 91 1.86 -1.68 -10.89
N GLU A 92 0.80 -2.25 -10.28
CA GLU A 92 -0.55 -1.69 -10.37
C GLU A 92 -0.72 -0.42 -9.52
N LEU A 93 0.01 -0.31 -8.41
CA LEU A 93 0.04 0.87 -7.54
C LEU A 93 1.02 1.92 -8.06
N ALA A 94 2.11 1.50 -8.71
CA ALA A 94 3.08 2.40 -9.35
C ALA A 94 2.47 3.27 -10.48
N LYS A 95 1.27 2.93 -10.94
CA LYS A 95 0.47 3.75 -11.87
C LYS A 95 -0.14 4.99 -11.20
N PHE A 96 -0.12 5.07 -9.87
CA PHE A 96 -0.56 6.23 -9.11
C PHE A 96 0.55 7.25 -8.98
N ALA A 97 0.19 8.50 -8.70
CA ALA A 97 1.16 9.47 -8.24
C ALA A 97 1.63 9.05 -6.84
N ILE A 98 2.89 8.63 -6.72
CA ILE A 98 3.48 8.21 -5.46
C ILE A 98 4.04 9.44 -4.75
N ASN A 99 3.47 9.77 -3.59
CA ASN A 99 3.98 10.75 -2.65
C ASN A 99 4.61 9.97 -1.48
N VAL A 100 5.88 10.26 -1.21
CA VAL A 100 6.63 9.62 -0.13
C VAL A 100 7.07 10.73 0.82
N ASP A 101 6.65 10.62 2.07
CA ASP A 101 7.02 11.53 3.14
C ASP A 101 7.87 10.76 4.16
N ILE A 102 9.08 11.24 4.43
CA ILE A 102 9.97 10.68 5.45
C ILE A 102 9.94 11.62 6.65
N LEU A 103 9.56 11.08 7.81
CA LEU A 103 9.40 11.84 9.05
C LEU A 103 10.24 11.20 10.15
N ALA A 104 10.65 12.00 11.15
CA ALA A 104 11.23 11.45 12.36
C ALA A 104 10.17 10.69 13.18
N LEU A 105 10.57 9.61 13.85
CA LEU A 105 9.79 9.03 14.95
C LEU A 105 9.85 10.01 16.13
N ASP A 106 8.70 10.50 16.58
CA ASP A 106 8.63 11.17 17.87
C ASP A 106 8.57 10.12 18.99
N GLU A 107 9.20 10.37 20.14
CA GLU A 107 9.24 9.46 21.30
C GLU A 107 7.83 9.09 21.83
N GLU A 108 6.76 9.77 21.40
CA GLU A 108 5.37 9.52 21.78
C GLU A 108 4.61 8.57 20.81
N ASP A 109 5.19 8.20 19.66
CA ASP A 109 4.53 7.37 18.63
C ASP A 109 4.78 5.85 18.79
N GLU A 110 5.45 5.40 19.87
CA GLU A 110 5.84 4.00 20.07
C GLU A 110 4.68 3.01 20.36
N GLU A 111 3.41 3.40 20.36
CA GLU A 111 2.30 2.46 20.60
C GLU A 111 1.26 2.43 19.47
N PRO A 112 1.02 1.22 18.94
CA PRO A 112 -0.33 0.69 19.02
C PRO A 112 -0.36 -0.57 19.89
N GLU A 113 -1.20 -0.48 20.91
CA GLU A 113 -1.65 -1.53 21.83
C GLU A 113 -1.71 -2.91 21.15
N MET A 114 -0.94 -3.86 21.72
CA MET A 114 -1.27 -5.27 21.59
C MET A 114 -2.63 -5.47 22.27
N ASP A 115 -3.68 -5.67 21.47
CA ASP A 115 -4.91 -6.34 21.93
C ASP A 115 -4.51 -7.74 22.46
N GLU A 116 -4.17 -7.82 23.74
CA GLU A 116 -4.27 -9.05 24.51
C GLU A 116 -5.76 -9.37 24.61
N GLU A 117 -6.29 -10.10 23.62
CA GLU A 117 -7.58 -10.77 23.77
C GLU A 117 -7.47 -11.72 24.98
N GLU A 118 -8.11 -11.32 26.08
CA GLU A 118 -8.41 -12.16 27.23
C GLU A 118 -9.15 -13.43 26.72
N ASP A 119 -8.44 -14.56 26.65
CA ASP A 119 -9.07 -15.87 26.60
C ASP A 119 -9.76 -16.11 27.96
N GLU A 120 -11.07 -15.83 28.01
CA GLU A 120 -11.97 -16.21 29.10
C GLU A 120 -12.00 -17.75 29.29
N GLU A 121 -12.15 -18.16 30.55
CA GLU A 121 -12.15 -19.53 31.11
C GLU A 121 -12.98 -20.61 30.39
#